data_AF-K1UTE6-F1
#
_entry.id   AF-K1UTE6-F1
#
_cell.length_a   1.000
_cell.length_b   1.000
_cell.length_c   1.000
_cell.angle_alpha   90.00
_cell.angle_beta   90.00
_cell.angle_gamma   90.00
#
_symmetry.space_group_name_H-M   'P 1'
#
loop_
_entity.id
_entity.type
_entity.pdbx_description
1 polymer ?
#
loop_
_entity_poly.entity_id
_entity_poly.type
_entity_poly.pdbx_seq_one_letter_code
_entity_poly.pdbx_strand_id
1 'polypeptide(L)'
;MSAELINSWAAGEYPKANYNNAYNTELNSMNSLQIFDYFLKLAEENGIKVMPDVHSAETNASGHTVNLWYTDKVSAEDYYKALEWMADRYKDNDTIIAYDLKNEPHGKPYEADKAAIWNDSDSANNWKYVAETAASRILAKNPNVLIMVEGTEIYPTDIKSNKDFSSTNDDDYYFNWWGGNLRGVKDFPVNLGKYQNKLVYSPHDYGPTVYQQPWFEGDYDFDSLMRDCWQDNWFFIYKNNTAPLLIGEWGGFMKEPNLKWMTCMRRLISENHLNHTFWCYNANSGDTGGLVLDDFSTWDEEKYAFVKEVLWQENGKFVGLDHKIALGENGITLKDAKGL
;
A
#
# COMPACT_ATOMS: atom_id res chain seq x y z
N MET A 1 -4.86 0.38 -9.00
CA MET A 1 -5.02 0.13 -10.45
C MET A 1 -4.75 -1.33 -10.76
N SER A 2 -5.09 -1.86 -11.94
CA SER A 2 -4.80 -3.26 -12.29
C SER A 2 -3.70 -3.39 -13.35
N ALA A 3 -2.97 -4.51 -13.35
CA ALA A 3 -1.98 -4.81 -14.39
C ALA A 3 -2.63 -4.91 -15.78
N GLU A 4 -3.81 -5.52 -15.86
CA GLU A 4 -4.61 -5.60 -17.09
C GLU A 4 -4.93 -4.21 -17.66
N LEU A 5 -5.42 -3.27 -16.85
CA LEU A 5 -5.75 -1.92 -17.29
C LEU A 5 -4.51 -1.20 -17.88
N ILE A 6 -3.38 -1.32 -17.18
CA ILE A 6 -2.12 -0.72 -17.61
C ILE A 6 -1.67 -1.33 -18.95
N ASN A 7 -1.77 -2.65 -19.11
CA ASN A 7 -1.43 -3.32 -20.36
C ASN A 7 -2.39 -2.96 -21.50
N SER A 8 -3.68 -2.77 -21.24
CA SER A 8 -4.62 -2.22 -22.23
C SER A 8 -4.17 -0.83 -22.68
N TRP A 9 -3.84 0.07 -21.74
CA TRP A 9 -3.32 1.39 -22.08
C TRP A 9 -2.04 1.31 -22.92
N ALA A 10 -1.11 0.40 -22.57
CA ALA A 10 0.11 0.16 -23.33
C ALA A 10 -0.15 -0.33 -24.76
N ALA A 11 -1.22 -1.10 -24.96
CA ALA A 11 -1.68 -1.57 -26.27
C ALA A 11 -2.49 -0.52 -27.07
N GLY A 12 -2.75 0.65 -26.49
CA GLY A 12 -3.61 1.68 -27.10
C GLY A 12 -5.10 1.36 -26.99
N GLU A 13 -5.48 0.48 -26.07
CA GLU A 13 -6.85 0.16 -25.72
C GLU A 13 -7.23 0.92 -24.45
N TYR A 14 -8.35 1.65 -24.49
CA TYR A 14 -8.74 2.53 -23.39
C TYR A 14 -10.12 2.13 -22.86
N PRO A 15 -10.19 1.21 -21.88
CA PRO A 15 -11.44 0.81 -21.25
C PRO A 15 -12.22 2.04 -20.76
N LYS A 16 -13.55 1.96 -20.80
CA LYS A 16 -14.41 3.08 -20.40
C LYS A 16 -14.29 3.31 -18.89
N ALA A 17 -13.86 4.52 -18.50
CA ALA A 17 -13.86 4.92 -17.10
C ALA A 17 -15.29 5.11 -16.56
N ASN A 18 -15.48 4.83 -15.28
CA ASN A 18 -16.75 5.03 -14.59
C ASN A 18 -16.67 6.31 -13.74
N TYR A 19 -17.46 7.32 -14.10
CA TYR A 19 -17.58 8.58 -13.38
C TYR A 19 -18.93 9.25 -13.71
N ASN A 20 -19.27 10.30 -12.98
CA ASN A 20 -20.48 11.06 -13.27
C ASN A 20 -20.26 12.07 -14.41
N ASN A 21 -20.66 11.70 -15.63
CA ASN A 21 -20.50 12.50 -16.85
C ASN A 21 -21.20 13.88 -16.83
N ALA A 22 -22.24 14.04 -15.99
CA ALA A 22 -22.98 15.29 -15.89
C ALA A 22 -22.25 16.33 -15.02
N TYR A 23 -21.53 15.87 -13.99
CA TYR A 23 -20.75 16.73 -13.09
C TYR A 23 -19.29 16.91 -13.52
N ASN A 24 -18.76 16.05 -14.38
CA ASN A 24 -17.35 16.07 -14.82
C ASN A 24 -17.28 16.17 -16.35
N THR A 25 -17.88 17.23 -16.90
CA THR A 25 -18.09 17.36 -18.35
C THR A 25 -16.80 17.41 -19.17
N GLU A 26 -15.72 17.90 -18.57
CA GLU A 26 -14.36 17.95 -19.13
C GLU A 26 -13.80 16.55 -19.42
N LEU A 27 -14.16 15.55 -18.61
CA LEU A 27 -13.70 14.17 -18.76
C LEU A 27 -14.41 13.45 -19.92
N ASN A 28 -15.57 13.94 -20.37
CA ASN A 28 -16.37 13.29 -21.43
C ASN A 28 -15.65 13.18 -22.78
N SER A 29 -14.64 14.02 -23.00
CA SER A 29 -13.81 14.00 -24.20
C SER A 29 -12.54 13.16 -24.06
N MET A 30 -12.28 12.62 -22.87
CA MET A 30 -11.05 11.92 -22.51
C MET A 30 -11.27 10.40 -22.48
N ASN A 31 -10.29 9.65 -22.94
CA ASN A 31 -10.21 8.21 -22.68
C ASN A 31 -9.65 7.93 -21.26
N SER A 32 -9.67 6.68 -20.78
CA SER A 32 -9.26 6.37 -19.40
C SER A 32 -7.81 6.72 -19.08
N LEU A 33 -6.89 6.59 -20.04
CA LEU A 33 -5.50 7.00 -19.85
C LEU A 33 -5.38 8.53 -19.75
N GLN A 34 -6.10 9.26 -20.60
CA GLN A 34 -6.14 10.73 -20.54
C GLN A 34 -6.77 11.24 -19.23
N ILE A 35 -7.76 10.52 -18.69
CA ILE A 35 -8.32 10.84 -17.36
C ILE A 35 -7.27 10.65 -16.26
N PHE A 36 -6.47 9.58 -16.32
CA PHE A 36 -5.37 9.38 -15.37
C PHE A 36 -4.26 10.45 -15.53
N ASP A 37 -3.89 10.77 -16.77
CA ASP A 37 -2.94 11.86 -17.06
C ASP A 37 -3.45 13.22 -16.55
N TYR A 38 -4.76 13.48 -16.68
CA TYR A 38 -5.41 14.68 -16.16
C TYR A 38 -5.40 14.72 -14.63
N PHE A 39 -5.65 13.58 -13.97
CA PHE A 39 -5.50 13.46 -12.51
C PHE A 39 -4.07 13.76 -12.07
N LEU A 40 -3.05 13.21 -12.73
CA LEU A 40 -1.64 13.49 -12.40
C LEU A 40 -1.31 14.98 -12.56
N LYS A 41 -1.83 15.62 -13.61
CA LYS A 41 -1.68 17.07 -13.78
C LYS A 41 -2.29 17.85 -12.62
N LEU A 42 -3.50 17.50 -12.19
CA LEU A 42 -4.14 18.16 -11.03
C LEU A 42 -3.34 17.92 -9.75
N ALA A 43 -2.79 16.72 -9.56
CA ALA A 43 -1.94 16.42 -8.42
C ALA A 43 -0.66 17.27 -8.43
N GLU A 44 0.00 17.40 -9.58
CA GLU A 44 1.17 18.28 -9.79
C GLU A 44 0.84 19.74 -9.41
N GLU A 45 -0.23 20.30 -9.99
CA GLU A 45 -0.66 21.69 -9.78
C GLU A 45 -1.00 21.99 -8.30
N ASN A 46 -1.28 20.96 -7.50
CA ASN A 46 -1.64 21.07 -6.08
C ASN A 46 -0.58 20.51 -5.12
N GLY A 47 0.62 20.16 -5.61
CA GLY A 47 1.74 19.66 -4.79
C GLY A 47 1.50 18.26 -4.19
N ILE A 48 0.54 17.51 -4.72
CA ILE A 48 0.21 16.14 -4.29
C ILE A 48 1.12 15.17 -5.04
N LYS A 49 1.85 14.34 -4.30
CA LYS A 49 2.61 13.22 -4.88
C LYS A 49 1.77 11.96 -4.93
N VAL A 50 2.02 11.15 -5.95
CA VAL A 50 1.23 9.97 -6.30
C VAL A 50 2.12 8.73 -6.23
N MET A 51 1.54 7.68 -5.66
CA MET A 51 2.09 6.34 -5.63
C MET A 51 1.07 5.42 -6.30
N PRO A 52 1.24 5.05 -7.58
CA PRO A 52 0.38 4.07 -8.21
C PRO A 52 0.58 2.71 -7.55
N ASP A 53 -0.51 2.17 -7.00
CA ASP A 53 -0.60 0.81 -6.47
C ASP A 53 -1.22 -0.13 -7.51
N VAL A 54 -0.55 -1.25 -7.80
CA VAL A 54 -1.14 -2.36 -8.57
C VAL A 54 -2.03 -3.21 -7.65
N HIS A 55 -3.20 -2.65 -7.39
CA HIS A 55 -4.25 -3.20 -6.53
C HIS A 55 -4.79 -4.58 -6.92
N SER A 56 -4.64 -4.98 -8.20
CA SER A 56 -5.08 -6.29 -8.69
C SER A 56 -4.40 -6.69 -10.00
N ALA A 57 -4.38 -7.97 -10.32
CA ALA A 57 -3.93 -8.44 -11.64
C ALA A 57 -4.94 -8.05 -12.73
N GLU A 58 -6.21 -8.42 -12.54
CA GLU A 58 -7.32 -8.14 -13.48
C GLU A 58 -8.11 -6.89 -13.09
N THR A 59 -8.75 -6.25 -14.07
CA THR A 59 -9.65 -5.10 -13.88
C THR A 59 -10.99 -5.59 -13.34
N ASN A 60 -11.04 -5.81 -12.02
CA ASN A 60 -12.19 -6.36 -11.33
C ASN A 60 -12.42 -5.57 -10.02
N ALA A 61 -13.68 -5.21 -9.73
CA ALA A 61 -14.05 -4.49 -8.50
C ALA A 61 -13.72 -5.28 -7.22
N SER A 62 -13.64 -6.61 -7.30
CA SER A 62 -13.18 -7.49 -6.22
C SER A 62 -11.82 -8.12 -6.51
N GLY A 63 -11.02 -7.53 -7.40
CA GLY A 63 -9.73 -8.09 -7.81
C GLY A 63 -8.67 -8.14 -6.70
N HIS A 64 -8.85 -7.36 -5.63
CA HIS A 64 -7.96 -7.36 -4.46
C HIS A 64 -7.97 -8.69 -3.70
N THR A 65 -9.02 -9.52 -3.84
CA THR A 65 -9.10 -10.85 -3.19
C THR A 65 -8.28 -11.93 -3.89
N VAL A 66 -7.53 -11.57 -4.93
CA VAL A 66 -6.61 -12.48 -5.60
C VAL A 66 -5.27 -12.44 -4.85
N ASN A 67 -4.91 -13.58 -4.27
CA ASN A 67 -3.68 -13.81 -3.50
C ASN A 67 -2.41 -13.29 -4.20
N LEU A 68 -2.31 -13.52 -5.52
CA LEU A 68 -1.08 -13.34 -6.31
C LEU A 68 -1.23 -12.25 -7.38
N TRP A 69 -0.10 -11.80 -7.92
CA TRP A 69 0.01 -10.77 -8.98
C TRP A 69 -0.31 -11.30 -10.39
N TYR A 70 -0.74 -12.55 -10.50
CA TYR A 70 -1.07 -13.21 -11.76
C TYR A 70 -2.33 -14.06 -11.61
N THR A 71 -2.97 -14.34 -12.75
CA THR A 71 -4.14 -15.22 -12.89
C THR A 71 -3.94 -16.11 -14.12
N ASP A 72 -4.98 -16.84 -14.53
CA ASP A 72 -5.02 -17.53 -15.82
C ASP A 72 -5.12 -16.59 -17.03
N LYS A 73 -5.50 -15.31 -16.82
CA LYS A 73 -5.59 -14.28 -17.87
C LYS A 73 -4.43 -13.31 -17.88
N VAL A 74 -3.86 -13.02 -16.71
CA VAL A 74 -2.72 -12.09 -16.56
C VAL A 74 -1.53 -12.89 -16.08
N SER A 75 -0.52 -13.07 -16.93
CA SER A 75 0.71 -13.78 -16.52
C SER A 75 1.60 -12.89 -15.65
N ALA A 76 2.54 -13.48 -14.92
CA ALA A 76 3.56 -12.71 -14.18
C ALA A 76 4.37 -11.78 -15.11
N GLU A 77 4.59 -12.19 -16.36
CA GLU A 77 5.28 -11.34 -17.35
C GLU A 77 4.40 -10.16 -17.80
N ASP A 78 3.09 -10.33 -17.92
CA ASP A 78 2.17 -9.22 -18.20
C ASP A 78 2.14 -8.23 -17.03
N TYR A 79 2.17 -8.74 -15.79
CA TYR A 79 2.34 -7.93 -14.59
C TYR A 79 3.64 -7.10 -14.62
N TYR A 80 4.78 -7.72 -14.94
CA TYR A 80 6.05 -6.98 -15.04
C TYR A 80 6.03 -5.93 -16.16
N LYS A 81 5.46 -6.25 -17.33
CA LYS A 81 5.34 -5.30 -18.44
C LYS A 81 4.48 -4.09 -18.10
N ALA A 82 3.40 -4.29 -17.35
CA ALA A 82 2.57 -3.20 -16.87
C ALA A 82 3.39 -2.22 -16.01
N LEU A 83 4.13 -2.74 -15.03
CA LEU A 83 5.00 -1.93 -14.17
C LEU A 83 6.11 -1.21 -14.95
N GLU A 84 6.78 -1.90 -15.88
CA GLU A 84 7.79 -1.29 -16.76
C GLU A 84 7.21 -0.17 -17.63
N TRP A 85 6.00 -0.36 -18.15
CA TRP A 85 5.35 0.63 -18.98
C TRP A 85 4.99 1.89 -18.19
N MET A 86 4.44 1.74 -16.98
CA MET A 86 4.19 2.87 -16.08
C MET A 86 5.49 3.62 -15.77
N ALA A 87 6.54 2.88 -15.40
CA ALA A 87 7.84 3.45 -15.06
C ALA A 87 8.46 4.23 -16.23
N ASP A 88 8.43 3.68 -17.45
CA ASP A 88 9.01 4.33 -18.63
C ASP A 88 8.17 5.52 -19.12
N ARG A 89 6.84 5.38 -19.14
CA ARG A 89 5.92 6.45 -19.58
C ARG A 89 6.03 7.69 -18.70
N TYR A 90 6.10 7.51 -17.38
CA TYR A 90 6.05 8.60 -16.42
C TYR A 90 7.41 8.97 -15.83
N LYS A 91 8.53 8.52 -16.41
CA LYS A 91 9.88 8.76 -15.86
C LYS A 91 10.28 10.23 -15.71
N ASP A 92 9.68 11.10 -16.52
CA ASP A 92 9.92 12.55 -16.50
C ASP A 92 8.83 13.33 -15.75
N ASN A 93 7.86 12.64 -15.14
CA ASN A 93 6.82 13.23 -14.31
C ASN A 93 7.12 12.99 -12.83
N ASP A 94 7.64 14.01 -12.15
CA ASP A 94 8.02 13.93 -10.73
C ASP A 94 6.83 13.93 -9.74
N THR A 95 5.60 13.93 -10.25
CA THR A 95 4.38 13.71 -9.46
C THR A 95 4.30 12.26 -8.98
N ILE A 96 4.73 11.30 -9.81
CA ILE A 96 4.85 9.90 -9.40
C ILE A 96 6.21 9.71 -8.73
N ILE A 97 6.19 9.38 -7.44
CA ILE A 97 7.41 9.24 -6.63
C ILE A 97 7.73 7.79 -6.25
N ALA A 98 6.75 6.90 -6.36
CA ALA A 98 6.86 5.52 -5.92
C ALA A 98 5.91 4.63 -6.72
N TYR A 99 6.16 3.32 -6.71
CA TYR A 99 5.19 2.30 -7.13
C TYR A 99 4.96 1.34 -5.96
N ASP A 100 3.68 1.11 -5.64
CA ASP A 100 3.32 -0.05 -4.83
C ASP A 100 3.11 -1.25 -5.74
N LEU A 101 3.92 -2.26 -5.51
CA LEU A 101 4.13 -3.32 -6.49
C LEU A 101 2.91 -4.22 -6.60
N LYS A 102 2.24 -4.53 -5.48
CA LYS A 102 1.02 -5.33 -5.46
C LYS A 102 0.34 -5.12 -4.11
N ASN A 103 -0.91 -4.68 -4.14
CA ASN A 103 -1.78 -4.69 -2.98
C ASN A 103 -1.89 -6.09 -2.38
N GLU A 104 -1.55 -6.21 -1.12
CA GLU A 104 -1.87 -7.30 -0.22
C GLU A 104 -1.56 -8.68 -0.81
N PRO A 105 -0.29 -9.08 -1.05
CA PRO A 105 0.03 -10.49 -1.24
C PRO A 105 -0.49 -11.32 -0.05
N HIS A 106 -1.24 -12.39 -0.32
CA HIS A 106 -1.88 -13.19 0.74
C HIS A 106 -2.10 -14.65 0.34
N GLY A 107 -2.78 -15.40 1.20
CA GLY A 107 -3.15 -16.79 1.00
C GLY A 107 -2.89 -17.64 2.24
N LYS A 108 -3.70 -18.69 2.39
CA LYS A 108 -3.67 -19.64 3.51
C LYS A 108 -2.78 -20.84 3.19
N PRO A 109 -2.25 -21.54 4.23
CA PRO A 109 -1.37 -22.69 4.03
C PRO A 109 -1.95 -23.80 3.14
N TYR A 110 -3.24 -24.10 3.29
CA TYR A 110 -3.92 -25.13 2.50
C TYR A 110 -4.09 -24.77 1.01
N GLU A 111 -3.87 -23.50 0.62
CA GLU A 111 -3.93 -23.05 -0.77
C GLU A 111 -2.62 -23.32 -1.54
N ALA A 112 -1.56 -23.75 -0.84
CA ALA A 112 -0.29 -24.19 -1.41
C ALA A 112 0.31 -23.22 -2.43
N ASP A 113 0.41 -23.62 -3.71
CA ASP A 113 1.02 -22.83 -4.80
C ASP A 113 0.22 -21.57 -5.18
N LYS A 114 -0.98 -21.40 -4.60
CA LYS A 114 -1.81 -20.21 -4.76
C LYS A 114 -1.65 -19.20 -3.62
N ALA A 115 -0.93 -19.53 -2.55
CA ALA A 115 -0.62 -18.58 -1.48
C ALA A 115 0.68 -17.82 -1.79
N ALA A 116 0.72 -16.53 -1.48
CA ALA A 116 1.95 -15.74 -1.54
C ALA A 116 2.91 -16.20 -0.43
N ILE A 117 4.14 -16.57 -0.81
CA ILE A 117 5.17 -17.02 0.12
C ILE A 117 6.35 -16.05 0.18
N TRP A 118 7.20 -16.19 1.19
CA TRP A 118 8.41 -15.39 1.36
C TRP A 118 9.60 -16.24 1.81
N ASN A 119 10.50 -16.55 0.88
CA ASN A 119 11.76 -17.26 1.17
C ASN A 119 12.84 -16.92 0.11
N ASP A 120 13.89 -17.71 0.01
CA ASP A 120 15.00 -17.53 -0.95
C ASP A 120 14.86 -18.36 -2.25
N SER A 121 13.69 -18.92 -2.54
CA SER A 121 13.41 -19.58 -3.81
C SER A 121 13.09 -18.58 -4.94
N ASP A 122 13.08 -19.06 -6.18
CA ASP A 122 12.60 -18.34 -7.37
C ASP A 122 11.18 -18.77 -7.78
N SER A 123 10.43 -19.39 -6.85
CA SER A 123 9.07 -19.88 -7.10
C SER A 123 8.15 -18.77 -7.60
N ALA A 124 7.24 -19.13 -8.50
CA ALA A 124 6.34 -18.19 -9.13
C ALA A 124 5.37 -17.50 -8.17
N ASN A 125 5.16 -18.01 -6.96
CA ASN A 125 4.35 -17.41 -5.88
C ASN A 125 5.21 -16.80 -4.74
N ASN A 126 6.54 -16.75 -4.89
CA ASN A 126 7.40 -16.10 -3.91
C ASN A 126 7.40 -14.57 -4.09
N TRP A 127 6.73 -13.87 -3.18
CA TRP A 127 6.56 -12.43 -3.26
C TRP A 127 7.90 -11.67 -3.21
N LYS A 128 8.85 -12.10 -2.37
CA LYS A 128 10.17 -11.48 -2.30
C LYS A 128 10.87 -11.49 -3.67
N TYR A 129 10.91 -12.66 -4.31
CA TYR A 129 11.57 -12.83 -5.61
C TYR A 129 10.92 -11.97 -6.69
N VAL A 130 9.59 -11.90 -6.69
CA VAL A 130 8.83 -11.08 -7.65
C VAL A 130 8.99 -9.60 -7.38
N ALA A 131 8.98 -9.17 -6.12
CA ALA A 131 9.25 -7.78 -5.76
C ALA A 131 10.65 -7.34 -6.22
N GLU A 132 11.69 -8.16 -6.01
CA GLU A 132 13.05 -7.89 -6.49
C GLU A 132 13.11 -7.82 -8.03
N THR A 133 12.41 -8.73 -8.71
CA THR A 133 12.35 -8.77 -10.18
C THR A 133 11.64 -7.55 -10.75
N ALA A 134 10.46 -7.22 -10.22
CA ALA A 134 9.67 -6.04 -10.60
C ALA A 134 10.46 -4.75 -10.35
N ALA A 135 11.05 -4.61 -9.17
CA ALA A 135 11.87 -3.45 -8.81
C ALA A 135 13.06 -3.28 -9.76
N SER A 136 13.80 -4.36 -10.06
CA SER A 136 14.91 -4.30 -11.01
C SER A 136 14.48 -3.82 -12.39
N ARG A 137 13.29 -4.24 -12.86
CA ARG A 137 12.75 -3.84 -14.17
C ARG A 137 12.27 -2.38 -14.17
N ILE A 138 11.54 -1.96 -13.14
CA ILE A 138 11.11 -0.56 -12.95
C ILE A 138 12.33 0.35 -12.90
N LEU A 139 13.32 0.05 -12.06
CA LEU A 139 14.48 0.91 -11.81
C LEU A 139 15.45 0.97 -12.99
N ALA A 140 15.38 0.00 -13.92
CA ALA A 140 16.07 0.08 -15.21
C ALA A 140 15.43 1.11 -16.15
N LYS A 141 14.12 1.40 -16.00
CA LYS A 141 13.40 2.42 -16.77
C LYS A 141 13.43 3.80 -16.08
N ASN A 142 13.20 3.80 -14.78
CA ASN A 142 13.15 4.99 -13.95
C ASN A 142 13.91 4.78 -12.63
N PRO A 143 15.19 5.20 -12.54
CA PRO A 143 16.00 4.99 -11.33
C PRO A 143 15.66 5.98 -10.19
N ASN A 144 14.69 6.89 -10.37
CA ASN A 144 14.42 7.95 -9.40
C ASN A 144 13.31 7.58 -8.41
N VAL A 145 12.38 6.69 -8.78
CA VAL A 145 11.24 6.29 -7.95
C VAL A 145 11.64 5.40 -6.76
N LEU A 146 10.81 5.42 -5.73
CA LEU A 146 10.81 4.46 -4.64
C LEU A 146 10.02 3.20 -5.04
N ILE A 147 10.31 2.10 -4.36
CA ILE A 147 9.64 0.82 -4.52
C ILE A 147 9.05 0.44 -3.17
N MET A 148 7.72 0.40 -3.10
CA MET A 148 7.02 -0.10 -1.92
C MET A 148 6.87 -1.62 -2.04
N VAL A 149 7.19 -2.31 -0.94
CA VAL A 149 7.02 -3.76 -0.84
C VAL A 149 6.21 -4.07 0.41
N GLU A 150 4.99 -4.54 0.21
CA GLU A 150 4.14 -5.05 1.28
C GLU A 150 4.61 -6.43 1.79
N GLY A 151 3.97 -6.91 2.86
CA GLY A 151 4.15 -8.26 3.39
C GLY A 151 3.30 -9.33 2.71
N THR A 152 3.29 -10.53 3.28
CA THR A 152 2.36 -11.61 2.94
C THR A 152 1.27 -11.75 4.01
N GLU A 153 0.43 -12.78 3.95
CA GLU A 153 -0.49 -13.13 5.04
C GLU A 153 0.17 -14.08 6.06
N ILE A 154 0.90 -15.08 5.58
CA ILE A 154 1.50 -16.14 6.39
C ILE A 154 3.03 -16.12 6.36
N TYR A 155 3.65 -16.55 7.46
CA TYR A 155 5.08 -16.82 7.54
C TYR A 155 5.37 -18.00 8.50
N PRO A 156 6.24 -18.96 8.15
CA PRO A 156 6.50 -20.14 8.99
C PRO A 156 6.94 -19.80 10.41
N THR A 157 6.43 -20.52 11.41
CA THR A 157 6.87 -20.38 12.81
C THR A 157 8.25 -21.00 13.05
N ASP A 158 8.59 -22.06 12.29
CA ASP A 158 9.94 -22.63 12.21
C ASP A 158 10.45 -22.62 10.76
N ILE A 159 11.17 -21.56 10.41
CA ILE A 159 11.76 -21.40 9.09
C ILE A 159 12.81 -22.47 8.74
N LYS A 160 13.33 -23.22 9.70
CA LYS A 160 14.31 -24.28 9.41
C LYS A 160 13.63 -25.55 8.88
N SER A 161 12.43 -25.87 9.36
CA SER A 161 11.71 -27.08 8.98
C SER A 161 10.63 -26.84 7.92
N ASN A 162 10.05 -25.64 7.85
CA ASN A 162 8.97 -25.30 6.92
C ASN A 162 9.34 -24.13 5.98
N LYS A 163 10.62 -24.05 5.58
CA LYS A 163 11.13 -22.98 4.69
C LYS A 163 10.43 -22.92 3.33
N ASP A 164 10.03 -24.09 2.83
CA ASP A 164 9.39 -24.28 1.54
C ASP A 164 7.87 -24.11 1.57
N PHE A 165 7.30 -23.76 2.74
CA PHE A 165 5.86 -23.60 2.94
C PHE A 165 5.07 -24.89 2.59
N SER A 166 5.68 -26.05 2.80
CA SER A 166 5.07 -27.35 2.50
C SER A 166 4.01 -27.79 3.52
N SER A 167 4.02 -27.24 4.74
CA SER A 167 2.97 -27.52 5.72
C SER A 167 1.65 -26.87 5.32
N THR A 168 0.56 -27.62 5.43
CA THR A 168 -0.81 -27.10 5.28
C THR A 168 -1.50 -26.87 6.62
N ASN A 169 -0.79 -26.99 7.74
CA ASN A 169 -1.32 -26.79 9.08
C ASN A 169 -1.14 -25.33 9.51
N ASP A 170 -2.23 -24.67 9.90
CA ASP A 170 -2.23 -23.27 10.31
C ASP A 170 -1.30 -23.02 11.51
N ASP A 171 -1.18 -23.96 12.45
CA ASP A 171 -0.31 -23.82 13.63
C ASP A 171 1.20 -23.70 13.29
N ASP A 172 1.59 -24.08 12.07
CA ASP A 172 2.96 -23.97 11.59
C ASP A 172 3.28 -22.58 10.99
N TYR A 173 2.33 -21.63 11.07
CA TYR A 173 2.45 -20.28 10.52
C TYR A 173 2.05 -19.19 11.51
N TYR A 174 2.79 -18.09 11.48
CA TYR A 174 2.32 -16.80 11.94
C TYR A 174 1.38 -16.21 10.89
N PHE A 175 0.17 -15.82 11.31
CA PHE A 175 -0.77 -15.06 10.50
C PHE A 175 -0.67 -13.57 10.80
N ASN A 176 -0.86 -12.73 9.78
CA ASN A 176 -1.15 -11.32 9.94
C ASN A 176 -2.23 -10.88 8.94
N TRP A 177 -2.54 -9.58 8.92
CA TRP A 177 -3.25 -8.93 7.82
C TRP A 177 -2.64 -9.29 6.46
N TRP A 178 -3.46 -9.34 5.42
CA TRP A 178 -2.97 -9.40 4.05
C TRP A 178 -2.05 -8.19 3.79
N GLY A 179 -0.90 -8.40 3.14
CA GLY A 179 0.11 -7.33 3.03
C GLY A 179 0.81 -6.92 4.33
N GLY A 180 0.43 -7.47 5.49
CA GLY A 180 0.91 -7.05 6.81
C GLY A 180 2.05 -7.90 7.38
N ASN A 181 2.29 -9.12 6.88
CA ASN A 181 3.30 -10.02 7.44
C ASN A 181 4.67 -9.79 6.79
N LEU A 182 5.51 -8.95 7.41
CA LEU A 182 6.90 -8.70 7.00
C LEU A 182 7.93 -9.46 7.86
N ARG A 183 7.53 -10.53 8.57
CA ARG A 183 8.45 -11.37 9.36
C ARG A 183 9.61 -11.90 8.52
N GLY A 184 9.33 -12.25 7.26
CA GLY A 184 10.32 -12.76 6.31
C GLY A 184 11.49 -11.82 6.03
N VAL A 185 11.37 -10.52 6.34
CA VAL A 185 12.48 -9.55 6.19
C VAL A 185 13.65 -9.87 7.14
N LYS A 186 13.40 -10.50 8.31
CA LYS A 186 14.47 -10.89 9.25
C LYS A 186 15.43 -11.92 8.64
N ASP A 187 14.86 -12.89 7.93
CA ASP A 187 15.60 -14.03 7.37
C ASP A 187 16.01 -13.81 5.92
N PHE A 188 15.14 -13.16 5.13
CA PHE A 188 15.30 -12.94 3.70
C PHE A 188 14.93 -11.49 3.34
N PRO A 189 15.76 -10.49 3.68
CA PRO A 189 15.49 -9.10 3.32
C PRO A 189 15.48 -8.93 1.79
N VAL A 190 14.66 -8.00 1.29
CA VAL A 190 14.60 -7.62 -0.13
C VAL A 190 15.89 -6.92 -0.52
N ASN A 191 16.49 -7.36 -1.61
CA ASN A 191 17.75 -6.86 -2.14
C ASN A 191 17.55 -6.25 -3.53
N LEU A 192 17.57 -4.92 -3.60
CA LEU A 192 17.50 -4.15 -4.85
C LEU A 192 18.90 -3.83 -5.42
N GLY A 193 19.95 -4.46 -4.90
CA GLY A 193 21.34 -4.26 -5.30
C GLY A 193 21.79 -2.82 -5.12
N LYS A 194 22.31 -2.21 -6.19
CA LYS A 194 22.78 -0.80 -6.15
C LYS A 194 21.67 0.22 -5.88
N TYR A 195 20.40 -0.18 -5.98
CA TYR A 195 19.24 0.67 -5.72
C TYR A 195 18.60 0.39 -4.36
N GLN A 196 19.32 -0.22 -3.41
CA GLN A 196 18.77 -0.52 -2.08
C GLN A 196 18.16 0.70 -1.38
N ASN A 197 18.68 1.91 -1.64
CA ASN A 197 18.14 3.17 -1.13
C ASN A 197 16.78 3.59 -1.72
N LYS A 198 16.19 2.77 -2.60
CA LYS A 198 14.85 2.96 -3.17
C LYS A 198 13.79 2.10 -2.50
N LEU A 199 14.19 1.13 -1.68
CA LEU A 199 13.27 0.22 -0.99
C LEU A 199 12.58 0.94 0.17
N VAL A 200 11.28 0.74 0.27
CA VAL A 200 10.45 1.06 1.43
C VAL A 200 9.54 -0.14 1.69
N TYR A 201 9.41 -0.56 2.94
CA TYR A 201 8.44 -1.60 3.31
C TYR A 201 7.09 -0.98 3.65
N SER A 202 6.00 -1.60 3.18
CA SER A 202 4.66 -1.03 3.22
C SER A 202 3.62 -1.96 3.88
N PRO A 203 3.62 -2.16 5.21
CA PRO A 203 2.62 -3.03 5.84
C PRO A 203 1.22 -2.42 5.81
N HIS A 204 0.20 -3.28 5.69
CA HIS A 204 -1.20 -2.95 6.00
C HIS A 204 -1.57 -3.45 7.40
N ASP A 205 -2.38 -2.69 8.12
CA ASP A 205 -2.87 -3.08 9.45
C ASP A 205 -4.25 -2.47 9.71
N TYR A 206 -5.16 -3.27 10.23
CA TYR A 206 -6.56 -2.92 10.41
C TYR A 206 -7.08 -3.25 11.81
N GLY A 207 -8.28 -2.76 12.11
CA GLY A 207 -8.97 -3.01 13.36
C GLY A 207 -10.00 -4.15 13.30
N PRO A 208 -10.68 -4.43 14.42
CA PRO A 208 -11.56 -5.59 14.59
C PRO A 208 -12.82 -5.59 13.70
N THR A 209 -13.18 -4.47 13.06
CA THR A 209 -14.32 -4.44 12.12
C THR A 209 -13.99 -5.00 10.75
N VAL A 210 -12.72 -5.04 10.37
CA VAL A 210 -12.25 -5.70 9.14
C VAL A 210 -12.16 -7.20 9.38
N TYR A 211 -11.46 -7.62 10.45
CA TYR A 211 -11.44 -9.00 10.89
C TYR A 211 -11.12 -9.13 12.39
N GLN A 212 -11.82 -10.03 13.08
CA GLN A 212 -11.57 -10.33 14.49
C GLN A 212 -10.34 -11.24 14.64
N GLN A 213 -9.15 -10.63 14.62
CA GLN A 213 -7.87 -11.31 14.78
C GLN A 213 -7.64 -11.78 16.23
N PRO A 214 -6.81 -12.83 16.46
CA PRO A 214 -6.56 -13.37 17.80
C PRO A 214 -6.03 -12.35 18.82
N TRP A 215 -5.24 -11.36 18.39
CA TRP A 215 -4.72 -10.31 19.27
C TRP A 215 -5.78 -9.26 19.69
N PHE A 216 -7.00 -9.36 19.19
CA PHE A 216 -8.15 -8.59 19.67
C PHE A 216 -9.03 -9.36 20.66
N GLU A 217 -8.73 -10.63 20.93
CA GLU A 217 -9.50 -11.42 21.90
C GLU A 217 -9.26 -10.92 23.33
N GLY A 218 -10.34 -10.75 24.10
CA GLY A 218 -10.26 -10.21 25.45
C GLY A 218 -10.06 -8.69 25.47
N ASP A 219 -9.37 -8.20 26.51
CA ASP A 219 -9.01 -6.78 26.61
C ASP A 219 -7.59 -6.59 26.06
N TYR A 220 -7.46 -5.85 24.96
CA TYR A 220 -6.17 -5.47 24.36
C TYR A 220 -5.86 -4.00 24.61
N ASP A 221 -4.60 -3.61 24.54
CA ASP A 221 -4.16 -2.22 24.61
C ASP A 221 -2.99 -1.98 23.67
N PHE A 222 -2.40 -0.79 23.74
CA PHE A 222 -1.24 -0.45 22.93
C PHE A 222 -0.05 -1.42 23.13
N ASP A 223 0.21 -1.82 24.38
CA ASP A 223 1.36 -2.66 24.71
C ASP A 223 1.14 -4.10 24.23
N SER A 224 -0.09 -4.61 24.35
CA SER A 224 -0.46 -5.91 23.78
C SER A 224 -0.44 -5.89 22.25
N LEU A 225 -0.94 -4.84 21.59
CA LEU A 225 -0.86 -4.73 20.13
C LEU A 225 0.58 -4.64 19.62
N MET A 226 1.43 -3.88 20.32
CA MET A 226 2.86 -3.82 20.03
C MET A 226 3.50 -5.21 20.16
N ARG A 227 3.22 -5.93 21.25
CA ARG A 227 3.81 -7.26 21.52
C ARG A 227 3.29 -8.34 20.57
N ASP A 228 1.98 -8.40 20.38
CA ASP A 228 1.29 -9.55 19.77
C ASP A 228 1.11 -9.38 18.26
N CYS A 229 1.09 -8.14 17.75
CA CYS A 229 0.96 -7.85 16.33
C CYS A 229 2.18 -7.08 15.76
N TRP A 230 2.39 -5.83 16.15
CA TRP A 230 3.21 -4.92 15.36
C TRP A 230 4.72 -5.22 15.40
N GLN A 231 5.29 -5.47 16.58
CA GLN A 231 6.75 -5.56 16.80
C GLN A 231 7.41 -6.58 15.88
N ASP A 232 6.86 -7.80 15.83
CA ASP A 232 7.48 -8.88 15.07
C ASP A 232 7.01 -8.94 13.62
N ASN A 233 5.80 -8.48 13.32
CA ASN A 233 5.29 -8.50 11.95
C ASN A 233 5.95 -7.45 11.07
N TRP A 234 6.20 -6.22 11.56
CA TRP A 234 6.75 -5.17 10.70
C TRP A 234 7.49 -4.04 11.45
N PHE A 235 7.13 -3.72 12.69
CA PHE A 235 7.70 -2.55 13.39
C PHE A 235 9.19 -2.71 13.75
N PHE A 236 9.72 -3.95 13.84
CA PHE A 236 11.16 -4.17 13.99
C PHE A 236 11.98 -3.57 12.85
N ILE A 237 11.42 -3.44 11.64
CA ILE A 237 12.11 -2.88 10.47
C ILE A 237 12.46 -1.41 10.74
N TYR A 238 11.49 -0.65 11.23
CA TYR A 238 11.67 0.73 11.66
C TYR A 238 12.63 0.82 12.86
N LYS A 239 12.36 0.04 13.91
CA LYS A 239 13.13 0.08 15.18
C LYS A 239 14.61 -0.26 15.00
N ASN A 240 14.93 -1.18 14.10
CA ASN A 240 16.30 -1.61 13.81
C ASN A 240 16.97 -0.79 12.71
N ASN A 241 16.27 0.20 12.14
CA ASN A 241 16.72 0.99 10.99
C ASN A 241 17.11 0.09 9.78
N THR A 242 16.34 -0.98 9.54
CA THR A 242 16.56 -1.92 8.42
C THR A 242 16.23 -1.26 7.08
N ALA A 243 15.10 -0.54 7.02
CA ALA A 243 14.65 0.24 5.87
C ALA A 243 13.56 1.23 6.32
N PRO A 244 13.24 2.28 5.53
CA PRO A 244 12.07 3.10 5.77
C PRO A 244 10.77 2.29 5.72
N LEU A 245 9.77 2.76 6.48
CA LEU A 245 8.44 2.16 6.55
C LEU A 245 7.37 3.20 6.22
N LEU A 246 6.36 2.78 5.47
CA LEU A 246 5.13 3.52 5.21
C LEU A 246 3.96 2.59 5.51
N ILE A 247 3.08 2.90 6.45
CA ILE A 247 1.87 2.08 6.67
C ILE A 247 0.94 2.32 5.47
N GLY A 248 0.85 1.34 4.57
CA GLY A 248 0.15 1.47 3.27
C GLY A 248 -1.34 1.65 3.46
N GLU A 249 -1.91 0.93 4.42
CA GLU A 249 -3.32 1.08 4.77
C GLU A 249 -3.53 0.94 6.27
N TRP A 250 -4.33 1.86 6.80
CA TRP A 250 -4.93 1.78 8.12
C TRP A 250 -6.21 2.62 8.13
N GLY A 251 -7.25 2.15 8.82
CA GLY A 251 -8.47 2.93 8.95
C GLY A 251 -9.64 2.18 9.54
N GLY A 252 -10.75 2.89 9.68
CA GLY A 252 -12.03 2.29 10.03
C GLY A 252 -13.06 3.29 10.58
N PHE A 253 -14.13 2.75 11.17
CA PHE A 253 -15.22 3.58 11.68
C PHE A 253 -14.85 4.27 13.01
N MET A 254 -15.33 5.50 13.21
CA MET A 254 -15.21 6.29 14.46
C MET A 254 -16.17 5.78 15.55
N LYS A 255 -16.17 4.47 15.80
CA LYS A 255 -16.99 3.82 16.83
C LYS A 255 -16.35 2.52 17.30
N GLU A 256 -16.74 2.07 18.48
CA GLU A 256 -16.30 0.76 18.98
C GLU A 256 -16.82 -0.40 18.11
N PRO A 257 -16.08 -1.52 18.02
CA PRO A 257 -14.79 -1.79 18.67
C PRO A 257 -13.56 -1.19 17.96
N ASN A 258 -13.76 -0.51 16.82
CA ASN A 258 -12.66 -0.07 15.96
C ASN A 258 -11.92 1.17 16.49
N LEU A 259 -12.65 2.08 17.14
CA LEU A 259 -12.09 3.33 17.69
C LEU A 259 -10.94 3.07 18.67
N LYS A 260 -11.04 2.03 19.51
CA LYS A 260 -9.96 1.62 20.41
C LYS A 260 -8.68 1.27 19.67
N TRP A 261 -8.75 0.41 18.64
CA TRP A 261 -7.60 0.06 17.81
C TRP A 261 -7.07 1.28 17.04
N MET A 262 -7.94 2.07 16.41
CA MET A 262 -7.53 3.28 15.68
C MET A 262 -6.77 4.24 16.58
N THR A 263 -7.22 4.40 17.83
CA THR A 263 -6.54 5.24 18.84
C THR A 263 -5.13 4.73 19.14
N CYS A 264 -4.96 3.40 19.23
CA CYS A 264 -3.64 2.79 19.43
C CYS A 264 -2.75 2.95 18.19
N MET A 265 -3.28 2.76 16.98
CA MET A 265 -2.53 2.95 15.72
C MET A 265 -2.10 4.42 15.56
N ARG A 266 -3.01 5.37 15.80
CA ARG A 266 -2.69 6.80 15.77
C ARG A 266 -1.61 7.16 16.78
N ARG A 267 -1.67 6.59 18.00
CA ARG A 267 -0.61 6.75 19.01
C ARG A 267 0.73 6.22 18.50
N LEU A 268 0.74 5.05 17.86
CA LEU A 268 1.95 4.44 17.30
C LEU A 268 2.60 5.34 16.25
N ILE A 269 1.79 5.85 15.31
CA ILE A 269 2.24 6.77 14.26
C ILE A 269 2.78 8.06 14.87
N SER A 270 2.06 8.64 15.83
CA SER A 270 2.43 9.89 16.50
C SER A 270 3.76 9.78 17.26
N GLU A 271 3.90 8.76 18.12
CA GLU A 271 5.09 8.59 18.97
C GLU A 271 6.36 8.23 18.17
N ASN A 272 6.21 7.70 16.96
CA ASN A 272 7.33 7.20 16.15
C ASN A 272 7.50 7.93 14.82
N HIS A 273 6.69 8.94 14.53
CA HIS A 273 6.74 9.69 13.27
C HIS A 273 6.71 8.79 12.02
N LEU A 274 5.85 7.77 12.03
CA LEU A 274 5.75 6.82 10.92
C LEU A 274 5.08 7.48 9.70
N ASN A 275 5.55 7.15 8.50
CA ASN A 275 4.86 7.51 7.27
C ASN A 275 3.63 6.63 7.11
N HIS A 276 2.55 7.16 6.52
CA HIS A 276 1.31 6.40 6.35
C HIS A 276 0.44 6.96 5.23
N THR A 277 -0.45 6.10 4.73
CA THR A 277 -1.62 6.45 3.92
C THR A 277 -2.88 5.91 4.62
N PHE A 278 -3.90 6.77 4.73
CA PHE A 278 -5.15 6.42 5.43
C PHE A 278 -6.12 5.76 4.47
N TRP A 279 -6.70 4.62 4.88
CA TRP A 279 -7.78 3.96 4.16
C TRP A 279 -9.14 4.38 4.73
N CYS A 280 -9.95 5.16 4.00
CA CYS A 280 -9.69 5.75 2.69
C CYS A 280 -10.33 7.13 2.57
N TYR A 281 -10.08 7.82 1.45
CA TYR A 281 -10.88 8.99 1.09
C TYR A 281 -12.35 8.60 0.89
N ASN A 282 -12.60 7.54 0.11
CA ASN A 282 -13.92 7.15 -0.41
C ASN A 282 -14.93 6.74 0.68
N ALA A 283 -16.18 7.18 0.57
CA ALA A 283 -17.24 6.82 1.52
C ALA A 283 -17.66 5.33 1.47
N ASN A 284 -17.49 4.68 0.32
CA ASN A 284 -18.09 3.39 0.01
C ASN A 284 -17.20 2.17 0.34
N SER A 285 -16.23 2.32 1.25
CA SER A 285 -15.55 1.17 1.86
C SER A 285 -16.45 0.55 2.93
N GLY A 286 -16.85 -0.71 2.76
CA GLY A 286 -17.93 -1.32 3.53
C GLY A 286 -17.62 -1.61 5.01
N ASP A 287 -16.36 -1.84 5.33
CA ASP A 287 -15.83 -2.22 6.64
C ASP A 287 -15.10 -1.08 7.37
N THR A 288 -14.78 0.00 6.65
CA THR A 288 -14.08 1.18 7.21
C THR A 288 -14.82 2.50 7.06
N GLY A 289 -15.71 2.63 6.08
CA GLY A 289 -16.12 3.93 5.53
C GLY A 289 -14.91 4.73 5.02
N GLY A 290 -15.04 6.04 4.88
CA GLY A 290 -13.93 6.92 4.49
C GLY A 290 -13.95 8.28 5.17
N LEU A 291 -13.12 9.20 4.67
CA LEU A 291 -13.00 10.57 5.14
C LEU A 291 -14.14 11.49 4.64
N VAL A 292 -14.85 11.08 3.59
CA VAL A 292 -16.08 11.76 3.13
C VAL A 292 -17.32 10.89 3.38
N LEU A 293 -18.47 11.54 3.48
CA LEU A 293 -19.78 10.90 3.60
C LEU A 293 -20.29 10.43 2.23
N ASP A 294 -21.43 9.73 2.22
CA ASP A 294 -22.01 9.07 1.04
C ASP A 294 -22.24 9.98 -0.19
N ASP A 295 -22.26 11.30 -0.01
CA ASP A 295 -22.39 12.28 -1.09
C ASP A 295 -21.06 12.59 -1.81
N PHE A 296 -19.93 12.03 -1.35
CA PHE A 296 -18.57 12.24 -1.85
C PHE A 296 -18.10 13.71 -1.86
N SER A 297 -18.73 14.58 -1.06
CA SER A 297 -18.44 16.01 -1.00
C SER A 297 -18.36 16.57 0.41
N THR A 298 -19.13 16.02 1.34
CA THR A 298 -19.16 16.39 2.75
C THR A 298 -18.11 15.57 3.50
N TRP A 299 -17.23 16.23 4.25
CA TRP A 299 -16.25 15.56 5.11
C TRP A 299 -16.90 14.96 6.36
N ASP A 300 -16.42 13.78 6.76
CA ASP A 300 -16.59 13.27 8.12
C ASP A 300 -15.63 14.05 9.03
N GLU A 301 -16.11 15.15 9.60
CA GLU A 301 -15.30 16.07 10.42
C GLU A 301 -14.69 15.38 11.66
N GLU A 302 -15.36 14.40 12.25
CA GLU A 302 -14.86 13.66 13.40
C GLU A 302 -13.67 12.79 12.99
N LYS A 303 -13.82 12.02 11.90
CA LYS A 303 -12.74 11.16 11.39
C LYS A 303 -11.58 11.99 10.83
N TYR A 304 -11.87 13.06 10.11
CA TYR A 304 -10.83 13.97 9.61
C TYR A 304 -10.04 14.60 10.76
N ALA A 305 -10.70 15.11 11.81
CA ALA A 305 -10.03 15.65 12.98
C ALA A 305 -9.15 14.60 13.68
N PHE A 306 -9.63 13.35 13.75
CA PHE A 306 -8.88 12.24 14.31
C PHE A 306 -7.59 11.96 13.53
N VAL A 307 -7.64 11.85 12.20
CA VAL A 307 -6.49 11.57 11.33
C VAL A 307 -5.54 12.77 11.26
N LYS A 308 -6.06 13.99 11.31
CA LYS A 308 -5.27 15.23 11.25
C LYS A 308 -4.17 15.32 12.31
N GLU A 309 -4.35 14.68 13.48
CA GLU A 309 -3.33 14.66 14.54
C GLU A 309 -2.01 13.99 14.14
N VAL A 310 -2.02 13.12 13.13
CA VAL A 310 -0.84 12.39 12.64
C VAL A 310 -0.44 12.79 11.22
N LEU A 311 -1.02 13.87 10.69
CA LEU A 311 -0.54 14.47 9.45
C LEU A 311 0.66 15.37 9.73
N TRP A 312 1.69 15.26 8.87
CA TRP A 312 2.90 16.06 8.96
C TRP A 312 2.58 17.56 8.93
N GLN A 313 2.95 18.24 10.02
CA GLN A 313 2.68 19.66 10.21
C GLN A 313 3.88 20.37 10.83
N GLU A 314 4.12 21.60 10.42
CA GLU A 314 5.06 22.52 11.06
C GLU A 314 4.39 23.88 11.25
N ASN A 315 4.40 24.39 12.48
CA ASN A 315 3.78 25.67 12.85
C ASN A 315 2.31 25.80 12.40
N GLY A 316 1.55 24.70 12.45
CA GLY A 316 0.14 24.65 12.07
C GLY A 316 -0.14 24.60 10.56
N LYS A 317 0.90 24.44 9.73
CA LYS A 317 0.77 24.21 8.28
C LYS A 317 1.10 22.77 7.91
N PHE A 318 0.41 22.22 6.92
CA PHE A 318 0.67 20.86 6.44
C PHE A 318 1.94 20.83 5.59
N VAL A 319 2.78 19.81 5.79
CA VAL A 319 4.03 19.67 5.05
C VAL A 319 3.81 18.73 3.87
N GLY A 320 3.98 19.24 2.66
CA GLY A 320 3.94 18.45 1.43
C GLY A 320 5.26 17.77 1.11
N LEU A 321 5.18 16.71 0.30
CA LEU A 321 6.36 16.01 -0.22
C LEU A 321 7.03 16.76 -1.39
N ASP A 322 6.33 17.72 -2.01
CA ASP A 322 6.86 18.52 -3.11
C ASP A 322 7.80 19.63 -2.60
N HIS A 323 8.90 19.86 -3.33
CA HIS A 323 9.93 20.84 -2.98
C HIS A 323 9.66 22.26 -3.49
N LYS A 324 8.64 22.45 -4.34
CA LYS A 324 8.34 23.70 -5.07
C LYS A 324 6.88 24.14 -4.89
N ILE A 325 5.93 23.22 -4.92
CA ILE A 325 4.50 23.49 -4.86
C ILE A 325 3.98 23.05 -3.50
N ALA A 326 3.35 23.96 -2.76
CA ALA A 326 2.79 23.65 -1.45
C ALA A 326 1.49 22.83 -1.59
N LEU A 327 1.19 21.99 -0.60
CA LEU A 327 -0.09 21.27 -0.52
C LEU A 327 -1.26 22.23 -0.28
N GLY A 328 -2.01 22.55 -1.34
CA GLY A 328 -3.16 23.45 -1.27
C GLY A 328 -2.83 24.82 -0.65
N GLU A 329 -3.85 25.51 -0.13
CA GLU A 329 -3.68 26.87 0.41
C GLU A 329 -3.01 26.92 1.79
N ASN A 330 -3.13 25.85 2.58
CA ASN A 330 -2.66 25.77 3.98
C ASN A 330 -1.39 24.94 4.16
N GLY A 331 -0.72 24.58 3.06
CA GLY A 331 0.50 23.78 3.09
C GLY A 331 1.80 24.60 3.04
N ILE A 332 2.91 23.90 3.23
CA ILE A 332 4.28 24.33 2.89
C ILE A 332 4.99 23.23 2.10
N THR A 333 6.02 23.63 1.36
CA THR A 333 6.87 22.68 0.63
C THR A 333 7.79 21.93 1.58
N LEU A 334 8.29 20.77 1.16
CA LEU A 334 9.29 20.01 1.91
C LEU A 334 10.58 20.83 2.12
N LYS A 335 10.90 21.73 1.20
CA LYS A 335 12.07 22.62 1.29
C LYS A 335 11.91 23.70 2.37
N ASP A 336 10.69 24.16 2.58
CA ASP A 336 10.37 25.18 3.58
C ASP A 336 10.19 24.59 4.99
N ALA A 337 9.97 23.28 5.07
CA ALA A 337 9.92 22.56 6.34
C ALA A 337 11.33 22.47 6.96
N LYS A 338 11.49 22.91 8.21
CA LYS A 338 12.78 23.00 8.92
C LYS A 338 12.80 22.25 10.25
N GLY A 339 11.63 21.86 10.75
CA GLY A 339 11.44 21.25 12.06
C GLY A 339 11.03 19.77 12.02
N LEU A 340 11.06 19.14 10.85
CA LEU A 340 10.78 17.71 10.68
C LEU A 340 12.04 16.85 10.75
#